data_AF-A0A420B7M0-F1
#
_entry.id   AF-A0A420B7M0-F1
#
_cell.length_a   1.000
_cell.length_b   1.000
_cell.length_c   1.000
_cell.angle_alpha   90.00
_cell.angle_beta   90.00
_cell.angle_gamma   90.00
#
_symmetry.space_group_name_H-M   'P 1'
#
loop_
_entity.id
_entity.type
_entity.pdbx_description
1 polymer ?
#
loop_
_entity_poly.entity_id
_entity_poly.type
_entity_poly.pdbx_seq_one_letter_code
_entity_poly.pdbx_strand_id
1 'polypeptide(L)'
;MITLVLVLSVILATVAFLVTEENADSSLSGYNTLSSTEKQQFDIKAFVPYFRKFHLSLAVSYLLISLFLLFAISSYWAKIFSIAYPLLAYIFFIWKANSFFIKRNKKQYILSITVICFLLIVLLVIMIQFLES
;
A
#
# COMPACT_ATOMS: atom_id res chain seq x y z
N MET A 1 -16.60 -0.48 14.72
CA MET A 1 -16.22 -0.40 13.29
C MET A 1 -15.93 1.02 12.82
N ILE A 2 -16.81 2.00 13.04
CA ILE A 2 -16.58 3.38 12.58
C ILE A 2 -15.25 3.98 13.09
N THR A 3 -14.92 3.80 14.37
CA THR A 3 -13.65 4.27 14.95
C THR A 3 -12.44 3.68 14.22
N LEU A 4 -12.49 2.39 13.87
CA LEU A 4 -11.42 1.73 13.12
C LEU A 4 -11.28 2.31 11.72
N VAL A 5 -12.39 2.56 11.04
CA VAL A 5 -12.39 3.19 9.70
C VAL A 5 -11.76 4.59 9.77
N LEU A 6 -12.16 5.41 10.75
CA LEU A 6 -11.62 6.77 10.92
C LEU A 6 -10.12 6.74 11.23
N VAL A 7 -9.70 5.92 12.21
CA VAL A 7 -8.29 5.80 12.59
C VAL A 7 -7.45 5.31 11.41
N LEU A 8 -7.89 4.27 10.70
CA LEU A 8 -7.12 3.74 9.56
C LEU A 8 -7.04 4.75 8.41
N SER A 9 -8.11 5.48 8.13
CA SER A 9 -8.11 6.56 7.13
C SER A 9 -7.10 7.65 7.47
N VAL A 10 -7.04 8.07 8.74
CA VAL A 10 -6.08 9.07 9.22
C VAL A 10 -4.65 8.54 9.14
N ILE A 11 -4.41 7.29 9.52
CA ILE A 11 -3.09 6.65 9.38
C ILE A 11 -2.66 6.66 7.91
N LEU A 12 -3.50 6.18 7.00
CA LEU A 12 -3.20 6.15 5.55
C LEU A 12 -2.92 7.55 5.00
N ALA A 13 -3.70 8.56 5.41
CA ALA A 13 -3.47 9.94 5.00
C ALA A 13 -2.16 10.51 5.56
N THR A 14 -1.83 10.19 6.82
CA THR A 14 -0.59 10.64 7.47
C THR A 14 0.63 10.05 6.79
N VAL A 15 0.57 8.75 6.42
CA VAL A 15 1.65 8.07 5.71
C VAL A 15 2.02 8.82 4.44
N ALA A 16 1.06 9.43 3.73
CA ALA A 16 1.31 10.18 2.50
C ALA A 16 2.34 11.32 2.63
N PHE A 17 2.57 11.81 3.84
CA PHE A 17 3.47 12.93 4.14
C PHE A 17 4.74 12.50 4.88
N LEU A 18 4.90 11.23 5.24
CA LEU A 18 6.09 10.74 5.95
C LEU A 18 7.34 10.70 5.06
N VAL A 19 7.15 10.55 3.75
CA VAL A 19 8.24 10.36 2.78
C VAL A 19 8.42 11.61 1.94
N THR A 20 9.67 12.05 1.86
CA THR A 20 10.19 13.17 1.07
C THR A 20 11.45 12.73 0.33
N GLU A 21 11.94 13.52 -0.62
CA GLU A 21 13.22 13.24 -1.27
C GLU A 21 14.39 13.25 -0.26
N GLU A 22 14.35 14.16 0.70
CA GLU A 22 15.43 14.38 1.69
C GLU A 22 15.54 13.24 2.72
N ASN A 23 14.40 12.65 3.12
CA ASN A 23 14.36 11.60 4.14
C ASN A 23 14.11 10.19 3.55
N ALA A 24 14.13 10.04 2.23
CA ALA A 24 13.87 8.76 1.56
C ALA A 24 14.82 7.64 2.03
N ASP A 25 16.07 7.98 2.30
CA ASP A 25 17.08 7.03 2.80
C ASP A 25 16.76 6.46 4.18
N SER A 26 16.18 7.24 5.09
CA SER A 26 15.80 6.74 6.41
C SER A 26 14.39 6.13 6.42
N SER A 27 13.50 6.62 5.56
CA SER A 27 12.06 6.33 5.62
C SER A 27 11.62 5.20 4.69
N LEU A 28 12.38 4.91 3.63
CA LEU A 28 12.06 3.86 2.65
C LEU A 28 13.11 2.76 2.73
N SER A 29 12.84 1.69 3.49
CA SER A 29 13.78 0.55 3.63
C SER A 29 14.20 -0.07 2.29
N GLY A 30 13.27 -0.12 1.31
CA GLY A 30 13.57 -0.57 -0.05
C GLY A 30 14.54 0.33 -0.82
N TYR A 31 14.55 1.64 -0.55
CA TYR A 31 15.49 2.60 -1.14
C TYR A 31 16.80 2.66 -0.35
N ASN A 32 16.73 2.63 0.99
CA ASN A 32 17.88 2.62 1.90
C ASN A 32 18.85 1.47 1.61
N THR A 33 18.30 0.29 1.28
CA THR A 33 19.09 -0.91 1.01
C THR A 33 19.74 -0.93 -0.38
N LEU A 34 19.46 0.05 -1.23
CA LEU A 34 20.11 0.22 -2.52
C LEU A 34 21.52 0.77 -2.33
N SER A 35 22.47 0.24 -3.08
CA SER A 35 23.79 0.87 -3.24
C SER A 35 23.66 2.22 -3.95
N SER A 36 24.67 3.09 -3.83
CA SER A 36 24.67 4.40 -4.48
C SER A 36 24.44 4.33 -6.00
N THR A 37 24.96 3.29 -6.66
CA THR A 37 24.75 3.06 -8.10
C THR A 37 23.33 2.63 -8.43
N GLU A 38 22.68 1.84 -7.58
CA GLU A 38 21.28 1.43 -7.73
C GLU A 38 20.31 2.58 -7.43
N LYS A 39 20.63 3.46 -6.46
CA LYS A 39 19.85 4.66 -6.18
C LYS A 39 19.79 5.59 -7.40
N GLN A 40 20.88 5.71 -8.16
CA GLN A 40 20.91 6.47 -9.42
C GLN A 40 20.00 5.87 -10.50
N GLN A 41 19.63 4.58 -10.37
CA GLN A 41 18.70 3.90 -11.28
C GLN A 41 17.25 3.96 -10.79
N PHE A 42 16.94 4.70 -9.72
CA PHE A 42 15.60 4.87 -9.18
C PHE A 42 15.17 6.34 -9.22
N ASP A 43 14.06 6.62 -9.90
CA ASP A 43 13.53 7.97 -10.00
C ASP A 43 12.76 8.37 -8.72
N ILE A 44 13.52 8.76 -7.69
CA ILE A 44 12.97 9.17 -6.40
C ILE A 44 12.08 10.42 -6.53
N LYS A 45 12.43 11.33 -7.46
CA LYS A 45 11.70 12.59 -7.70
C LYS A 45 10.30 12.35 -8.23
N ALA A 46 10.13 11.36 -9.11
CA ALA A 46 8.82 10.96 -9.60
C ALA A 46 8.09 10.04 -8.59
N PHE A 47 8.83 9.23 -7.84
CA PHE A 47 8.24 8.29 -6.86
C PHE A 47 7.58 9.01 -5.69
N VAL A 48 8.21 10.04 -5.10
CA VAL A 48 7.68 10.71 -3.90
C VAL A 48 6.30 11.35 -4.13
N PRO A 49 6.05 12.11 -5.22
CA PRO A 49 4.70 12.60 -5.56
C PRO A 49 3.70 11.46 -5.80
N TYR A 50 4.13 10.35 -6.42
CA TYR A 50 3.28 9.18 -6.60
C TYR A 50 2.90 8.54 -5.26
N PHE A 51 3.87 8.35 -4.37
CA PHE A 51 3.67 7.80 -3.03
C PHE A 51 2.63 8.62 -2.25
N ARG A 52 2.76 9.95 -2.27
CA ARG A 52 1.79 10.86 -1.64
C ARG A 52 0.40 10.73 -2.24
N LYS A 53 0.29 10.81 -3.58
CA LYS A 53 -1.00 10.71 -4.28
C LYS A 53 -1.67 9.37 -4.04
N PHE A 54 -0.90 8.28 -4.03
CA PHE A 54 -1.41 6.94 -3.77
C PHE A 54 -2.02 6.83 -2.38
N HIS A 55 -1.29 7.24 -1.33
CA HIS A 55 -1.76 7.11 0.05
C HIS A 55 -2.94 8.05 0.36
N LEU A 56 -2.94 9.28 -0.18
CA LEU A 56 -4.11 10.16 -0.07
C LEU A 56 -5.34 9.59 -0.78
N SER A 57 -5.16 9.09 -2.02
CA SER A 57 -6.27 8.48 -2.76
C SER A 57 -6.82 7.26 -2.01
N LEU A 58 -5.93 6.40 -1.51
CA LEU A 58 -6.27 5.23 -0.72
C LEU A 58 -7.00 5.61 0.57
N ALA A 59 -6.55 6.64 1.29
CA ALA A 59 -7.21 7.10 2.50
C ALA A 59 -8.62 7.62 2.24
N VAL A 60 -8.80 8.46 1.22
CA VAL A 60 -10.10 9.04 0.86
C VAL A 60 -11.06 7.97 0.34
N SER A 61 -10.62 7.11 -0.58
CA SER A 61 -11.46 6.04 -1.10
C SER A 61 -11.80 5.01 -0.02
N TYR A 62 -10.85 4.64 0.84
CA TYR A 62 -11.09 3.74 1.96
C TYR A 62 -12.15 4.31 2.91
N LEU A 63 -12.04 5.59 3.28
CA LEU A 63 -13.02 6.26 4.14
C LEU A 63 -14.42 6.25 3.53
N LEU A 64 -14.54 6.77 2.31
CA LEU A 64 -15.84 6.94 1.65
C LEU A 64 -16.53 5.60 1.40
N ILE A 65 -15.81 4.62 0.86
CA ILE A 65 -16.37 3.30 0.55
C ILE A 65 -16.70 2.54 1.84
N SER A 66 -15.84 2.61 2.87
CA SER A 66 -16.13 1.94 4.15
C SER A 66 -17.35 2.52 4.84
N LEU A 67 -17.51 3.85 4.85
CA LEU A 67 -18.69 4.50 5.42
C LEU A 67 -19.95 4.15 4.62
N PHE A 68 -19.87 4.17 3.29
CA PHE A 68 -20.97 3.74 2.43
C PHE A 68 -21.38 2.31 2.72
N LEU A 69 -20.45 1.36 2.75
CA LEU A 69 -20.74 -0.04 3.07
C LEU A 69 -21.33 -0.19 4.47
N LEU A 70 -20.79 0.51 5.46
CA LEU A 70 -21.21 0.40 6.85
C LEU A 70 -22.64 0.90 7.07
N PHE A 71 -23.02 2.02 6.45
CA PHE A 71 -24.30 2.68 6.70
C PHE A 71 -25.39 2.36 5.67
N ALA A 72 -25.01 2.04 4.42
CA ALA A 72 -25.97 1.82 3.34
C ALA A 72 -26.13 0.35 2.93
N ILE A 73 -25.16 -0.52 3.23
CA ILE A 73 -25.15 -1.91 2.74
C ILE A 73 -25.15 -2.92 3.89
N SER A 74 -24.00 -3.20 4.52
CA SER A 74 -23.90 -4.04 5.70
C SER A 74 -22.54 -3.90 6.39
N SER A 75 -22.55 -4.08 7.71
CA SER A 75 -21.32 -4.12 8.50
C SER A 75 -20.44 -5.34 8.17
N TYR A 76 -20.99 -6.41 7.60
CA TYR A 76 -20.25 -7.58 7.13
C TYR A 76 -19.39 -7.23 5.90
N TRP A 77 -19.98 -6.61 4.89
CA TRP A 77 -19.24 -6.18 3.70
C TRP A 77 -18.21 -5.09 4.02
N ALA A 78 -18.53 -4.18 4.95
CA ALA A 78 -17.58 -3.18 5.43
C ALA A 78 -16.35 -3.82 6.09
N LYS A 79 -16.51 -4.93 6.83
CA LYS A 79 -15.39 -5.67 7.45
C LYS A 79 -14.50 -6.35 6.40
N ILE A 80 -15.09 -7.05 5.43
CA ILE A 80 -14.34 -7.67 4.32
C ILE A 80 -13.57 -6.60 3.54
N PHE A 81 -14.25 -5.52 3.14
CA PHE A 81 -13.62 -4.40 2.43
C PHE A 81 -12.48 -3.78 3.23
N SER A 82 -12.67 -3.61 4.54
CA SER A 82 -11.67 -2.97 5.41
C SER A 82 -10.31 -3.67 5.41
N ILE A 83 -10.29 -4.97 5.11
CA ILE A 83 -9.07 -5.77 5.07
C ILE A 83 -8.61 -5.99 3.62
N ALA A 84 -9.53 -6.37 2.73
CA ALA A 84 -9.19 -6.70 1.35
C ALA A 84 -8.69 -5.48 0.56
N TYR A 85 -9.32 -4.32 0.74
CA TYR A 85 -9.04 -3.15 -0.09
C TYR A 85 -7.61 -2.60 0.12
N PRO A 86 -7.13 -2.35 1.36
CA PRO A 86 -5.74 -1.95 1.56
C PRO A 86 -4.73 -2.98 1.03
N LEU A 87 -4.96 -4.28 1.23
CA LEU A 87 -4.05 -5.32 0.73
C LEU A 87 -3.93 -5.29 -0.80
N LEU A 88 -5.06 -5.24 -1.51
CA LEU A 88 -5.07 -5.13 -2.97
C LEU A 88 -4.44 -3.82 -3.44
N ALA A 89 -4.70 -2.71 -2.76
CA ALA A 89 -4.09 -1.42 -3.06
C ALA A 89 -2.57 -1.47 -2.89
N TYR A 90 -2.05 -2.10 -1.84
CA TYR A 90 -0.61 -2.24 -1.63
C TYR A 90 0.06 -3.20 -2.63
N ILE A 91 -0.64 -4.26 -3.07
CA ILE A 91 -0.17 -5.11 -4.18
C ILE A 91 0.01 -4.26 -5.45
N PHE A 92 -1.01 -3.48 -5.82
CA PHE A 92 -0.93 -2.55 -6.94
C PHE A 92 0.18 -1.51 -6.75
N PHE A 93 0.31 -0.95 -5.54
CA PHE A 93 1.35 0.01 -5.21
C PHE A 93 2.75 -0.56 -5.44
N ILE A 94 3.04 -1.77 -4.96
CA ILE A 94 4.35 -2.42 -5.14
C ILE A 94 4.61 -2.67 -6.64
N TRP A 95 3.60 -3.17 -7.36
CA TRP A 95 3.72 -3.38 -8.80
C TRP A 95 4.03 -2.08 -9.55
N LYS A 96 3.33 -0.99 -9.24
CA LYS A 96 3.54 0.31 -9.87
C LYS A 96 4.81 1.01 -9.40
N ALA A 97 5.20 0.85 -8.12
CA ALA A 97 6.46 1.35 -7.58
C ALA A 97 7.67 0.81 -8.35
N ASN A 98 7.56 -0.40 -8.89
CA ASN A 98 8.61 -0.99 -9.72
C ASN A 98 8.83 -0.28 -11.06
N SER A 99 7.86 0.50 -11.57
CA SER A 99 8.06 1.26 -12.82
C SER A 99 8.97 2.48 -12.63
N PHE A 100 9.33 2.85 -11.40
CA PHE A 100 10.27 3.94 -11.11
C PHE A 100 11.74 3.51 -11.15
N PHE A 101 12.01 2.22 -11.33
CA PHE A 101 13.36 1.75 -11.64
C PHE A 101 13.64 1.87 -13.14
N ILE A 102 14.71 2.58 -13.50
CA ILE A 102 15.25 2.64 -14.87
C ILE A 102 15.77 1.26 -15.27
N LYS A 103 16.53 0.61 -14.38
CA LYS A 103 17.01 -0.77 -14.55
C LYS A 103 16.85 -1.53 -13.25
N ARG A 104 16.03 -2.58 -13.29
CA ARG A 104 15.77 -3.45 -12.14
C ARG A 104 16.73 -4.63 -12.11
N ASN A 105 17.30 -4.92 -10.95
CA ASN A 105 18.11 -6.11 -10.74
C ASN A 105 17.24 -7.34 -10.40
N LYS A 106 17.81 -8.54 -10.50
CA LYS A 106 17.10 -9.80 -10.21
C LYS A 106 16.61 -9.87 -8.75
N LYS A 107 17.38 -9.35 -7.80
CA LYS A 107 17.07 -9.36 -6.36
C LYS A 107 15.81 -8.54 -6.05
N GLN A 108 15.70 -7.33 -6.59
CA GLN A 108 14.56 -6.43 -6.45
C GLN A 108 13.30 -7.05 -7.06
N TYR A 109 13.42 -7.65 -8.25
CA TYR A 109 12.31 -8.34 -8.88
C TYR A 109 11.78 -9.49 -8.01
N ILE A 110 12.67 -10.39 -7.56
CA ILE A 110 12.29 -11.51 -6.69
C ILE A 110 11.65 -11.00 -5.41
N LEU A 111 12.24 -9.98 -4.76
CA LEU A 111 11.70 -9.40 -3.54
C LEU A 111 10.26 -8.87 -3.74
N SER A 112 10.01 -8.10 -4.81
CA SER A 112 8.66 -7.59 -5.10
C SER A 112 7.66 -8.71 -5.31
N ILE A 113 8.02 -9.74 -6.08
CA ILE A 113 7.14 -10.89 -6.32
C ILE A 113 6.88 -11.65 -5.03
N THR A 114 7.90 -11.89 -4.21
CA THR A 114 7.76 -12.56 -2.91
C THR A 114 6.79 -11.80 -2.00
N VAL A 115 6.93 -10.47 -1.88
CA VAL A 115 6.02 -9.66 -1.05
C VAL A 115 4.59 -9.67 -1.62
N ILE A 116 4.42 -9.55 -2.94
CA ILE A 116 3.09 -9.64 -3.58
C ILE A 116 2.45 -11.01 -3.32
N CYS A 117 3.18 -12.11 -3.53
CA CYS A 117 2.68 -13.45 -3.27
C CYS A 117 2.31 -13.64 -1.80
N PHE A 118 3.12 -13.13 -0.88
CA PHE A 118 2.81 -13.16 0.55
C PHE A 118 1.52 -12.39 0.86
N LEU A 119 1.35 -11.17 0.35
CA LEU A 119 0.13 -10.38 0.55
C LEU A 119 -1.11 -11.06 -0.06
N LEU A 120 -0.97 -11.74 -1.20
CA LEU A 120 -2.04 -12.52 -1.81
C LEU A 120 -2.42 -13.73 -0.95
N ILE A 121 -1.45 -14.44 -0.39
CA ILE A 121 -1.70 -15.57 0.52
C ILE A 121 -2.41 -15.08 1.78
N VAL A 122 -1.93 -13.98 2.39
CA VAL A 122 -2.59 -13.37 3.56
C VAL A 122 -4.03 -12.99 3.23
N LEU A 123 -4.27 -12.37 2.07
CA LEU A 123 -5.60 -12.03 1.61
C LEU A 123 -6.49 -13.28 1.48
N LEU A 124 -6.01 -14.34 0.81
CA LEU A 124 -6.75 -15.58 0.62
C LEU A 124 -7.10 -16.26 1.94
N VAL A 125 -6.15 -16.37 2.87
CA VAL A 125 -6.39 -16.97 4.20
C VAL A 125 -7.47 -16.20 4.95
N ILE A 126 -7.41 -14.87 4.95
CA ILE A 126 -8.42 -14.04 5.61
C ILE A 126 -9.78 -14.21 4.92
N MET A 127 -9.84 -14.23 3.59
CA MET A 127 -11.11 -14.45 2.88
C MET A 127 -11.73 -15.81 3.20
N ILE A 128 -10.94 -16.88 3.30
CA ILE A 128 -11.43 -18.21 3.71
C ILE A 128 -12.06 -18.15 5.11
N GLN A 129 -11.42 -17.46 6.07
CA GLN A 129 -12.00 -17.30 7.41
C GLN A 129 -13.35 -16.58 7.39
N PHE A 130 -13.56 -15.61 6.48
CA PHE A 130 -14.85 -14.93 6.32
C PHE A 130 -15.92 -15.80 5.64
N LEU A 131 -15.51 -16.77 4.82
CA LEU A 131 -16.42 -17.74 4.19
C LEU A 131 -16.91 -18.79 5.20
N GLU A 132 -16.10 -19.10 6.20
CA GLU A 132 -16.41 -20.06 7.26
C GLU A 132 -17.20 -19.47 8.43
N SER A 133 -17.30 -18.14 8.52
CA SER A 133 -17.98 -17.38 9.60
C SER A 133 -19.40 -16.97 9.22
#